data_AF-A0A974P0R0-F1
#
_entry.id   AF-A0A974P0R0-F1
#
_cell.length_a   1.000
_cell.length_b   1.000
_cell.length_c   1.000
_cell.angle_alpha   90.00
_cell.angle_beta   90.00
_cell.angle_gamma   90.00
#
_symmetry.space_group_name_H-M   'P 1'
#
loop_
_entity.id
_entity.type
_entity.pdbx_description
1 polymer ?
#
loop_
_entity_poly.entity_id
_entity_poly.type
_entity_poly.pdbx_seq_one_letter_code
_entity_poly.pdbx_strand_id
1 'polypeptide(L)' 'MTVAESCELAMALLGLGAQAAAGALLDSQLNHRDGDGAFWMGWQFEEAIVWPRERPTWTQAAAILAFDARLGRLRRRMC' A
#
# COMPACT_ATOMS: atom_id res chain seq x y z
N MET A 1 4.59 -2.40 -11.26
CA MET A 1 4.36 -1.83 -9.91
C MET A 1 4.09 -2.99 -8.96
N THR A 2 4.58 -2.90 -7.73
CA THR A 2 4.32 -3.85 -6.66
C THR A 2 3.63 -3.15 -5.49
N VAL A 3 2.58 -3.77 -4.96
CA VAL A 3 1.70 -3.14 -3.95
C VAL A 3 2.43 -2.96 -2.62
N ALA A 4 3.26 -3.94 -2.23
CA ALA A 4 3.99 -3.88 -0.96
C ALA A 4 4.99 -2.71 -0.93
N GLU A 5 5.82 -2.57 -1.96
CA GLU A 5 6.82 -1.50 -2.08
C GLU A 5 6.15 -0.12 -2.19
N SER A 6 4.96 -0.05 -2.81
CA SER A 6 4.15 1.18 -2.82
C SER A 6 3.63 1.53 -1.41
N CYS A 7 3.24 0.53 -0.61
CA CYS A 7 2.83 0.73 0.78
C CYS A 7 4.01 1.12 1.67
N GLU A 8 5.19 0.54 1.45
CA GLU A 8 6.44 0.92 2.14
C GLU A 8 6.84 2.36 1.83
N LEU A 9 6.76 2.77 0.56
CA LEU A 9 6.98 4.16 0.17
C LEU A 9 5.96 5.10 0.82
N ALA A 10 4.68 4.70 0.88
CA ALA A 10 3.66 5.50 1.57
C ALA A 10 3.98 5.67 3.07
N MET A 11 4.42 4.61 3.76
CA MET A 11 4.85 4.70 5.16
C MET A 11 6.07 5.61 5.34
N ALA A 12 7.04 5.57 4.43
CA ALA A 12 8.18 6.49 4.44
C ALA A 12 7.73 7.95 4.28
N LEU A 13 6.81 8.21 3.34
CA LEU A 13 6.21 9.54 3.14
C LEU A 13 5.45 10.03 4.38
N LEU A 14 4.70 9.15 5.05
CA LEU A 14 4.04 9.48 6.32
C LEU A 14 5.06 9.86 7.40
N GLY A 15 6.17 9.14 7.50
CA GLY A 15 7.28 9.44 8.43
C GLY A 15 7.94 10.80 8.16
N LEU A 16 7.99 11.22 6.89
CA LEU A 16 8.48 12.54 6.47
C LEU A 16 7.43 13.66 6.59
N GLY A 17 6.20 13.35 7.03
CA GLY A 17 5.10 14.33 7.11
C GLY A 17 4.41 14.62 5.78
N ALA A 18 4.75 13.92 4.69
CA ALA A 18 4.17 14.08 3.36
C ALA A 18 2.81 13.36 3.22
N GLN A 19 1.85 13.77 4.06
CA GLN A 19 0.54 13.09 4.22
C GLN A 19 -0.27 12.99 2.92
N ALA A 20 -0.32 14.06 2.13
CA ALA A 20 -1.09 14.10 0.88
C ALA A 20 -0.54 13.12 -0.16
N ALA A 21 0.79 13.07 -0.32
CA ALA A 21 1.45 12.15 -1.25
C ALA A 21 1.26 10.68 -0.82
N ALA A 22 1.41 10.39 0.47
CA ALA A 22 1.16 9.07 1.02
C ALA A 22 -0.30 8.63 0.81
N GLY A 23 -1.25 9.52 1.05
CA GLY A 23 -2.68 9.26 0.83
C GLY A 23 -2.99 8.91 -0.61
N ALA A 24 -2.52 9.74 -1.56
CA ALA A 24 -2.71 9.51 -2.98
C ALA A 24 -2.13 8.16 -3.45
N LEU A 25 -0.93 7.80 -2.96
CA LEU A 25 -0.30 6.53 -3.30
C LEU A 25 -1.07 5.33 -2.74
N LEU A 26 -1.60 5.41 -1.52
CA LEU A 26 -2.42 4.36 -0.93
C LEU A 26 -3.78 4.24 -1.59
N ASP A 27 -4.41 5.36 -1.94
CA ASP A 27 -5.69 5.36 -2.63
C ASP A 27 -5.56 4.71 -4.02
N SER A 28 -4.44 4.92 -4.73
CA SER A 28 -4.21 4.22 -6.00
C SER A 28 -4.06 2.71 -5.83
N GLN A 29 -3.54 2.22 -4.70
CA GLN A 29 -3.40 0.78 -4.44
C GLN A 29 -4.73 0.06 -4.34
N LEU A 30 -5.81 0.76 -3.95
CA LEU A 30 -7.15 0.16 -3.80
C LEU A 30 -7.70 -0.43 -5.11
N ASN A 31 -7.19 0.00 -6.26
CA ASN A 31 -7.54 -0.54 -7.59
C ASN A 31 -6.88 -1.89 -7.89
N HIS A 32 -5.93 -2.33 -7.08
CA HIS A 32 -5.15 -3.56 -7.30
C HIS A 32 -5.58 -4.71 -6.38
N ARG A 33 -6.88 -4.76 -6.06
CA ARG A 33 -7.52 -5.83 -5.29
C ARG A 33 -8.31 -6.77 -6.21
N ASP A 34 -8.48 -8.00 -5.77
CA ASP A 34 -9.42 -8.93 -6.39
C ASP A 34 -10.86 -8.70 -5.92
N GLY A 35 -11.79 -9.56 -6.35
CA GLY A 35 -13.20 -9.49 -5.98
C GLY A 35 -13.49 -9.73 -4.49
N ASP A 36 -12.56 -10.36 -3.77
CA ASP A 36 -12.67 -10.63 -2.33
C ASP A 36 -11.97 -9.54 -1.49
N GLY A 37 -11.29 -8.59 -2.15
CA GLY A 37 -10.61 -7.46 -1.53
C GLY A 37 -9.13 -7.71 -1.20
N ALA A 38 -8.56 -8.86 -1.56
CA ALA A 38 -7.14 -9.13 -1.36
C ALA A 38 -6.30 -8.41 -2.41
N PHE A 39 -5.17 -7.81 -2.00
CA PHE A 39 -4.28 -7.13 -2.94
C PHE A 39 -3.44 -8.13 -3.72
N TRP A 40 -3.37 -7.94 -5.04
CA TRP A 40 -2.40 -8.61 -5.90
C TRP A 40 -0.98 -8.14 -5.57
N MET A 41 0.01 -9.00 -5.81
CA MET A 41 1.42 -8.63 -5.60
C MET A 41 1.82 -7.44 -6.47
N GLY A 42 1.41 -7.43 -7.74
CA GLY A 42 1.80 -6.39 -8.68
C GLY A 42 0.96 -6.28 -9.94
N TRP A 43 1.24 -5.19 -10.66
CA TRP A 43 0.64 -4.83 -11.94
C TRP A 43 1.74 -4.56 -12.97
N GLN A 44 1.61 -5.16 -14.14
CA GLN A 44 2.44 -4.91 -15.33
C GLN A 44 1.72 -3.87 -16.19
N PHE A 45 2.39 -2.76 -16.51
CA PHE A 45 1.78 -1.63 -17.21
C PHE A 45 1.70 -1.77 -18.74
N GLU A 46 2.71 -2.32 -19.40
CA GLU A 46 2.74 -2.49 -20.87
C GLU A 46 1.66 -3.46 -21.37
N GLU A 47 1.46 -4.57 -20.65
CA GLU A 47 0.48 -5.60 -20.95
C GLU A 47 -0.87 -5.35 -20.25
N ALA A 48 -0.91 -4.40 -19.31
CA ALA A 48 -2.09 -4.09 -18.50
C ALA A 48 -2.67 -5.33 -17.79
N ILE A 49 -1.80 -6.13 -17.17
CA ILE A 49 -2.16 -7.36 -16.46
C ILE A 49 -1.71 -7.34 -15.01
N VAL A 50 -2.41 -8.13 -14.20
CA VAL A 50 -1.90 -8.58 -12.90
C VAL A 50 -0.74 -9.54 -13.13
N TRP A 51 0.43 -9.19 -12.60
CA TRP A 51 1.61 -10.03 -12.67
C TRP A 51 2.57 -9.76 -11.50
N PRO A 52 3.04 -10.80 -10.79
CA PRO A 52 2.55 -12.18 -10.86
C PRO A 52 1.11 -12.29 -10.31
N ARG A 53 0.39 -13.36 -10.68
CA ARG A 53 -0.98 -13.64 -10.18
C ARG A 53 -0.98 -14.23 -8.78
N GLU A 54 -0.28 -13.56 -7.88
CA GLU A 54 -0.10 -13.97 -6.49
C GLU A 54 -0.67 -12.91 -5.55
N ARG A 55 -1.15 -13.36 -4.39
CA ARG A 55 -1.68 -12.51 -3.30
C ARG A 55 -0.97 -12.91 -2.01
N PRO A 56 0.35 -12.73 -1.93
CA PRO A 56 1.11 -13.28 -0.83
C PRO A 56 0.82 -12.49 0.46
N THR A 57 0.92 -13.18 1.60
CA THR A 57 0.57 -12.61 2.90
C THR A 57 1.39 -11.38 3.27
N TRP A 58 2.64 -11.30 2.82
CA TRP A 58 3.51 -10.13 3.05
C TRP A 58 3.02 -8.88 2.33
N THR A 59 2.45 -8.99 1.13
CA THR A 59 1.79 -7.86 0.46
C THR A 59 0.57 -7.38 1.25
N GLN A 60 -0.21 -8.32 1.82
CA GLN A 60 -1.38 -7.96 2.63
C GLN A 60 -0.93 -7.26 3.93
N ALA A 61 0.11 -7.77 4.57
CA ALA A 61 0.68 -7.17 5.76
C ALA A 61 1.19 -5.74 5.51
N ALA A 62 1.92 -5.50 4.41
CA ALA A 62 2.38 -4.17 4.04
C ALA A 62 1.21 -3.18 3.85
N ALA A 63 0.13 -3.61 3.19
CA ALA A 63 -1.07 -2.78 3.02
C ALA A 63 -1.73 -2.47 4.37
N ILE A 64 -1.94 -3.48 5.22
CA ILE A 64 -2.53 -3.29 6.56
C ILE A 64 -1.72 -2.28 7.38
N LEU A 65 -0.39 -2.43 7.42
CA LEU A 65 0.50 -1.53 8.15
C LEU A 65 0.43 -0.10 7.61
N ALA A 66 0.44 0.08 6.29
CA ALA A 66 0.41 1.40 5.69
C ALA A 66 -0.93 2.13 5.88
N PHE A 67 -2.05 1.41 5.77
CA PHE A 67 -3.37 1.99 6.06
C PHE A 67 -3.55 2.30 7.55
N ASP A 68 -3.05 1.47 8.46
CA ASP A 68 -3.04 1.79 9.90
C ASP A 68 -2.18 3.02 10.22
N ALA A 69 -0.99 3.11 9.62
CA ALA A 69 -0.11 4.27 9.75
C ALA A 69 -0.79 5.56 9.26
N ARG A 70 -1.52 5.50 8.14
CA ARG A 70 -2.31 6.64 7.61
C ARG A 70 -3.43 7.06 8.57
N LEU A 71 -4.08 6.12 9.25
CA LEU A 71 -5.11 6.42 10.26
C LEU A 71 -4.53 7.01 11.55
N GLY A 72 -3.20 6.99 11.73
CA GLY A 72 -2.52 7.61 12.86
C GLY A 72 -2.71 6.89 14.20
N ARG A 73 -3.17 5.63 14.20
CA ARG A 73 -3.48 4.88 15.44
C ARG A 73 -2.24 4.56 16.28
N LEU A 74 -1.05 4.57 15.68
CA LEU A 74 0.23 4.33 16.34
C LEU A 74 0.99 5.61 16.74
N ARG A 75 0.41 6.81 16.60
CA ARG A 75 1.01 8.03 17.14
C ARG A 75 0.90 8.04 18.67
N ARG A 76 1.75 7.26 19.36
CA ARG A 76 2.23 7.68 20.67
C ARG A 76 2.95 8.98 20.43
N ARG A 77 2.44 10.08 21.01
CA ARG A 77 3.17 11.33 21.09
C ARG A 77 4.53 10.99 21.70
N MET A 78 5.60 11.06 20.91
CA MET A 78 6.93 11.27 21.47
C MET A 78 6.88 12.68 22.04
N CYS A 79 6.46 12.74 23.30
CA CYS A 79 6.68 13.87 24.20
C CYS A 79 7.83 13.48 25.11
#